data_AF-A0AAV0T147-F1
#
_entry.id   AF-A0AAV0T147-F1
#
_cell.length_a   1.000
_cell.length_b   1.000
_cell.length_c   1.000
_cell.angle_alpha   90.00
_cell.angle_beta   90.00
_cell.angle_gamma   90.00
#
_symmetry.space_group_name_H-M   'P 1'
#
loop_
_entity.id
_entity.type
_entity.pdbx_description
1 polymer ?
#
loop_
_entity_poly.entity_id
_entity_poly.type
_entity_poly.pdbx_seq_one_letter_code
_entity_poly.pdbx_strand_id
1 'polypeptide(L)'
;MTNSCQTGVQVFIPAALNRPTHTLYSICMLVQPTNQEWTVNRRYSQFLQLRKDIQHTLATPCASCANCASFSRAVSRFRFPSKSLLRTNSVVRHRVSSLQDFLKLLVGRVYNDAPKCSSCGHEIQKMMRPFLIRGAQPINGSILSKINKSLSLDSYAVVDQPVVPVPDPTTPPLLPIAGRELFSASKSSSKPIFTHSQSSRGKSIFSRSKVKLSTASDGASTQPNESEDPIMDYSDSDEDGDGRKYDDQRCYDEGVPLEDAMKQVVLPDGARATCEEVVVRLTTMWAAYHLEEALSSLPPERLSQQANFLSIDEKEYAF
;
A
#
# COMPACT_ATOMS: atom_id res chain seq x y z
N MET A 1 16.30 3.25 -30.56
CA MET A 1 15.20 3.18 -29.58
C MET A 1 15.76 3.62 -28.25
N THR A 2 15.44 4.83 -27.80
CA THR A 2 15.90 5.35 -26.51
C THR A 2 15.11 4.67 -25.41
N ASN A 3 15.76 3.81 -24.61
CA ASN A 3 15.17 3.28 -23.37
C ASN A 3 14.79 4.48 -22.50
N SER A 4 13.49 4.76 -22.37
CA SER A 4 13.00 5.72 -21.40
C SER A 4 13.37 5.18 -20.02
N CYS A 5 14.30 5.86 -19.36
CA CYS A 5 14.68 5.55 -17.98
C CYS A 5 13.43 5.80 -17.13
N GLN A 6 12.73 4.73 -16.75
CA GLN A 6 11.60 4.85 -15.84
C GLN A 6 12.17 5.32 -14.52
N THR A 7 11.93 6.56 -14.14
CA THR A 7 12.25 7.02 -12.79
C THR A 7 11.01 6.84 -11.95
N GLY A 8 11.17 6.46 -10.70
CA GLY A 8 10.02 6.35 -9.82
C GLY A 8 10.15 5.24 -8.80
N VAL A 9 9.18 5.25 -7.90
CA VAL A 9 9.06 4.32 -6.81
C VAL A 9 7.94 3.35 -7.16
N GLN A 10 8.27 2.07 -7.30
CA GLN A 10 7.29 1.01 -7.49
C GLN A 10 7.06 0.30 -6.16
N VAL A 11 5.81 -0.08 -5.92
CA VAL A 11 5.39 -0.77 -4.70
C VAL A 11 4.43 -1.89 -5.01
N PHE A 12 4.67 -3.06 -4.41
CA PHE A 12 3.81 -4.23 -4.51
C PHE A 12 3.84 -5.04 -3.22
N ILE A 13 2.80 -5.84 -2.98
CA ILE A 13 2.70 -6.73 -1.82
C ILE A 13 2.72 -8.17 -2.34
N PRO A 14 3.90 -8.80 -2.49
CA PRO A 14 4.00 -10.12 -3.11
C PRO A 14 3.51 -11.26 -2.22
N ALA A 15 3.43 -11.05 -0.91
CA ALA A 15 2.98 -12.04 0.05
C ALA A 15 2.51 -11.42 1.36
N ALA A 16 1.76 -12.21 2.13
CA ALA A 16 1.49 -11.97 3.52
C ALA A 16 1.79 -13.24 4.33
N LEU A 17 2.10 -13.10 5.61
CA LEU A 17 2.28 -14.19 6.56
C LEU A 17 1.17 -14.11 7.60
N ASN A 18 0.34 -15.17 7.66
CA ASN A 18 -0.69 -15.30 8.68
C ASN A 18 -0.10 -15.88 9.97
N ARG A 19 -0.01 -15.06 11.02
CA ARG A 19 0.33 -15.50 12.36
C ARG A 19 -0.92 -15.57 13.24
N PRO A 20 -0.89 -16.33 14.35
CA PRO A 20 -2.04 -16.43 15.25
C PRO A 20 -2.55 -15.07 15.73
N THR A 21 -1.64 -14.17 16.08
CA THR A 21 -2.00 -12.85 16.63
C THR A 21 -2.23 -11.79 15.54
N HIS A 22 -1.53 -11.88 14.41
CA HIS A 22 -1.59 -10.86 13.36
C HIS A 22 -1.21 -11.37 11.96
N THR A 23 -1.60 -10.62 10.93
CA THR A 23 -1.10 -10.85 9.56
C THR A 23 -0.02 -9.82 9.28
N LEU A 24 1.16 -10.29 8.86
CA LEU A 24 2.23 -9.45 8.33
C LEU A 24 2.11 -9.38 6.81
N TYR A 25 2.18 -8.18 6.25
CA TYR A 25 2.20 -7.94 4.82
C TYR A 25 3.63 -7.60 4.42
N SER A 26 4.23 -8.40 3.54
CA SER A 26 5.54 -8.10 2.96
C SER A 26 5.32 -7.10 1.83
N ILE A 27 5.89 -5.90 1.97
CA ILE A 27 5.84 -4.83 0.98
C ILE A 27 7.18 -4.83 0.27
N CYS A 28 7.19 -5.04 -1.04
CA CYS A 28 8.39 -4.87 -1.85
C CYS A 28 8.40 -3.50 -2.51
N MET A 29 9.57 -2.88 -2.50
CA MET A 29 9.85 -1.56 -3.06
C MET A 29 10.96 -1.68 -4.09
N LEU A 30 10.77 -1.07 -5.25
CA LEU A 30 11.81 -0.91 -6.27
C LEU A 30 11.93 0.56 -6.64
N VAL A 31 13.13 1.12 -6.54
CA VAL A 31 13.39 2.53 -6.87
C VAL A 31 14.35 2.66 -8.03
N GLN A 32 13.86 3.26 -9.11
CA GLN A 32 14.66 3.62 -10.27
C GLN A 32 15.02 5.13 -10.24
N PRO A 33 16.22 5.51 -10.71
CA PRO A 33 17.19 4.71 -11.46
C PRO A 33 18.18 3.94 -10.57
N THR A 34 18.08 4.05 -9.25
CA THR A 34 19.05 3.45 -8.32
C THR A 34 19.06 1.91 -8.32
N ASN A 35 18.04 1.28 -8.93
CA ASN A 35 17.78 -0.15 -8.93
C ASN A 35 17.93 -0.77 -7.53
N GLN A 36 17.52 -0.04 -6.50
CA GLN A 36 17.48 -0.55 -5.14
C GLN A 36 16.12 -1.21 -4.92
N GLU A 37 16.18 -2.44 -4.45
CA GLU A 37 15.04 -3.29 -4.16
C GLU A 37 15.13 -3.82 -2.72
N TRP A 38 14.01 -3.76 -2.01
CA TRP A 38 13.94 -4.26 -0.64
C TRP A 38 12.53 -4.62 -0.25
N THR A 39 12.41 -5.43 0.80
CA THR A 39 11.13 -5.71 1.45
C THR A 39 11.05 -5.11 2.86
N VAL A 40 9.85 -4.70 3.27
CA VAL A 40 9.52 -4.36 4.66
C VAL A 40 8.23 -5.04 5.07
N ASN A 41 8.14 -5.44 6.33
CA ASN A 41 6.95 -6.11 6.86
C ASN A 41 6.09 -5.15 7.66
N ARG A 42 4.77 -5.13 7.40
CA ARG A 42 3.83 -4.28 8.11
C ARG A 42 2.56 -5.04 8.48
N ARG A 43 2.04 -4.81 9.68
CA ARG A 43 0.71 -5.30 10.09
C ARG A 43 -0.39 -4.34 9.63
N TYR A 44 -1.61 -4.86 9.43
CA TYR A 44 -2.77 -4.06 9.00
C TYR A 44 -3.00 -2.79 9.84
N SER A 45 -2.85 -2.87 11.16
CA SER A 45 -3.06 -1.72 12.06
C SER A 45 -2.09 -0.56 11.79
N GLN A 46 -0.89 -0.83 11.26
CA GLN A 46 0.06 0.21 10.87
C GLN A 46 -0.37 0.96 9.61
N PHE A 47 -0.92 0.27 8.61
CA PHE A 47 -1.51 0.94 7.46
C PHE A 47 -2.68 1.83 7.86
N LEU A 48 -3.52 1.34 8.78
CA LEU A 48 -4.62 2.12 9.32
C LEU A 48 -4.12 3.37 10.07
N GLN A 49 -3.04 3.23 10.86
CA GLN A 49 -2.42 4.36 11.54
C GLN A 49 -1.83 5.37 10.55
N LEU A 50 -1.06 4.91 9.56
CA LEU A 50 -0.51 5.75 8.50
C LEU A 50 -1.61 6.55 7.79
N ARG A 51 -2.73 5.90 7.45
CA ARG A 51 -3.89 6.58 6.85
C ARG A 51 -4.41 7.70 7.75
N LYS A 52 -4.61 7.43 9.05
CA LYS A 52 -5.11 8.41 10.02
C LYS A 52 -4.16 9.59 10.17
N ASP A 53 -2.86 9.31 10.29
CA ASP A 53 -1.82 10.33 10.45
C ASP A 53 -1.80 11.25 9.22
N ILE A 54 -1.83 10.67 8.01
CA ILE A 54 -1.90 11.43 6.75
C ILE A 54 -3.17 12.27 6.68
N GLN A 55 -4.34 11.70 7.04
CA GLN A 55 -5.59 12.47 7.06
C GLN A 55 -5.54 13.64 8.04
N HIS A 56 -4.94 13.43 9.21
CA HIS A 56 -4.76 14.47 10.21
C HIS A 56 -3.85 15.59 9.70
N THR A 57 -2.67 15.26 9.17
CA THR A 57 -1.74 16.24 8.59
C THR A 57 -2.36 17.02 7.44
N LEU A 58 -3.18 16.38 6.60
CA LEU A 58 -3.87 17.04 5.49
C LEU A 58 -5.11 17.82 5.92
N ALA A 59 -5.64 17.59 7.12
CA ALA A 59 -6.74 18.36 7.70
C ALA A 59 -6.25 19.66 8.36
N THR A 60 -4.98 19.73 8.74
CA THR A 60 -4.36 20.96 9.23
C THR A 60 -4.45 22.05 8.16
N PRO A 61 -5.01 23.24 8.47
CA PRO A 61 -5.29 24.25 7.46
C PRO A 61 -4.02 24.74 6.74
N CYS A 62 -3.84 24.33 5.49
CA CYS A 62 -3.00 25.05 4.52
C CYS A 62 -3.96 25.84 3.63
N ALA A 63 -4.13 27.13 3.91
CA ALA A 63 -5.26 27.96 3.45
C ALA A 63 -5.45 28.04 1.92
N SER A 64 -4.53 27.54 1.10
CA SER A 64 -4.58 27.70 -0.37
C SER A 64 -4.01 26.53 -1.18
N CYS A 65 -3.64 25.39 -0.58
CA CYS A 65 -3.01 24.30 -1.34
C CYS A 65 -4.03 23.37 -2.02
N ALA A 66 -4.21 23.51 -3.34
CA ALA A 66 -5.06 22.63 -4.13
C ALA A 66 -4.60 21.15 -4.06
N ASN A 67 -3.30 20.90 -3.95
CA ASN A 67 -2.75 19.54 -3.81
C ASN A 67 -3.11 18.90 -2.47
N CYS A 68 -3.09 19.63 -1.36
CA CYS A 68 -3.59 19.15 -0.06
C CYS A 68 -5.06 18.75 -0.15
N ALA A 69 -5.91 19.61 -0.72
CA ALA A 69 -7.34 19.32 -0.86
C ALA A 69 -7.59 18.08 -1.75
N SER A 70 -6.87 17.98 -2.87
CA SER A 70 -6.92 16.83 -3.78
C SER A 70 -6.45 15.54 -3.10
N PHE A 71 -5.34 15.59 -2.37
CA PHE A 71 -4.78 14.44 -1.67
C PHE A 71 -5.68 14.00 -0.51
N SER A 72 -6.16 14.95 0.30
CA SER A 72 -7.10 14.68 1.41
C SER A 72 -8.37 13.99 0.91
N ARG A 73 -8.93 14.48 -0.21
CA ARG A 73 -10.08 13.85 -0.86
C ARG A 73 -9.77 12.43 -1.35
N ALA A 74 -8.60 12.22 -1.95
CA ALA A 74 -8.19 10.91 -2.44
C ALA A 74 -8.05 9.89 -1.29
N VAL A 75 -7.38 10.24 -0.20
CA VAL A 75 -7.19 9.37 0.97
C VAL A 75 -8.50 9.10 1.71
N SER A 76 -9.38 10.12 1.81
CA SER A 76 -10.66 9.98 2.50
C SER A 76 -11.67 9.13 1.71
N ARG A 77 -11.67 9.24 0.37
CA ARG A 77 -12.54 8.43 -0.50
C ARG A 77 -11.98 7.05 -0.81
N PHE A 78 -10.72 6.78 -0.50
CA PHE A 78 -10.12 5.47 -0.68
C PHE A 78 -10.91 4.41 0.10
N ARG A 79 -11.34 3.34 -0.59
CA ARG A 79 -12.03 2.19 0.02
C ARG A 79 -11.03 1.32 0.76
N PHE A 80 -10.67 1.75 1.96
CA PHE A 80 -9.76 1.00 2.80
C PHE A 80 -10.43 -0.27 3.32
N PRO A 81 -9.75 -1.42 3.29
CA PRO A 81 -10.36 -2.68 3.68
C PRO A 81 -10.76 -2.62 5.15
N SER A 82 -11.94 -3.14 5.51
CA SER A 82 -12.46 -3.05 6.87
C SER A 82 -11.71 -3.97 7.84
N LYS A 83 -11.81 -3.64 9.12
CA LYS A 83 -11.51 -4.61 10.17
C LYS A 83 -12.49 -5.77 10.01
N SER A 84 -11.93 -6.96 9.83
CA SER A 84 -12.67 -8.21 9.76
C SER A 84 -12.47 -8.91 11.09
N LEU A 85 -13.54 -9.47 11.64
CA LEU A 85 -13.48 -10.36 12.79
C LEU A 85 -12.89 -11.72 12.41
N LEU A 86 -13.03 -12.10 11.13
CA LEU A 86 -12.49 -13.35 10.58
C LEU A 86 -11.18 -13.10 9.83
N ARG A 87 -10.17 -13.94 10.07
CA ARG A 87 -8.93 -14.01 9.30
C ARG A 87 -8.96 -15.23 8.39
N THR A 88 -9.54 -15.08 7.20
CA THR A 88 -9.43 -16.09 6.14
C THR A 88 -8.41 -15.66 5.10
N ASN A 89 -7.87 -16.61 4.33
CA ASN A 89 -6.97 -16.30 3.22
C ASN A 89 -7.64 -15.36 2.18
N SER A 90 -8.95 -15.52 1.94
CA SER A 90 -9.72 -14.60 1.08
C SER A 90 -9.70 -13.16 1.60
N VAL A 91 -9.93 -12.95 2.91
CA VAL A 91 -9.83 -11.62 3.54
C VAL A 91 -8.42 -11.06 3.41
N VAL A 92 -7.40 -11.90 3.59
CA VAL A 92 -5.99 -11.49 3.48
C VAL A 92 -5.65 -11.08 2.06
N ARG A 93 -6.05 -11.84 1.04
CA ARG A 93 -5.81 -11.50 -0.37
C ARG A 93 -6.56 -10.24 -0.81
N HIS A 94 -7.81 -10.08 -0.38
CA HIS A 94 -8.56 -8.85 -0.59
C HIS A 94 -7.84 -7.63 0.04
N ARG A 95 -7.30 -7.81 1.25
CA ARG A 95 -6.46 -6.79 1.90
C ARG A 95 -5.17 -6.54 1.15
N VAL A 96 -4.47 -7.56 0.67
CA VAL A 96 -3.24 -7.42 -0.13
C VAL A 96 -3.51 -6.49 -1.33
N SER A 97 -4.57 -6.77 -2.10
CA SER A 97 -4.95 -5.91 -3.24
C SER A 97 -5.27 -4.48 -2.80
N SER A 98 -6.13 -4.31 -1.80
CA SER A 98 -6.56 -2.98 -1.35
C SER A 98 -5.43 -2.17 -0.70
N LEU A 99 -4.55 -2.80 0.08
CA LEU A 99 -3.40 -2.14 0.71
C LEU A 99 -2.34 -1.78 -0.33
N GLN A 100 -2.14 -2.63 -1.35
CA GLN A 100 -1.25 -2.30 -2.46
C GLN A 100 -1.75 -1.07 -3.23
N ASP A 101 -3.04 -0.99 -3.54
CA ASP A 101 -3.62 0.17 -4.22
C ASP A 101 -3.54 1.43 -3.37
N PHE A 102 -3.68 1.30 -2.06
CA PHE A 102 -3.46 2.40 -1.12
C PHE A 102 -2.00 2.89 -1.18
N LEU A 103 -1.02 1.99 -1.13
CA LEU A 103 0.39 2.35 -1.23
C LEU A 103 0.72 3.00 -2.57
N LYS A 104 0.21 2.48 -3.69
CA LYS A 104 0.37 3.08 -5.02
C LYS A 104 -0.17 4.50 -5.07
N LEU A 105 -1.35 4.74 -4.48
CA LEU A 105 -1.92 6.09 -4.36
C LEU A 105 -0.98 7.01 -3.57
N LEU A 106 -0.51 6.58 -2.41
CA LEU A 106 0.38 7.40 -1.57
C LEU A 106 1.71 7.69 -2.29
N VAL A 107 2.35 6.66 -2.82
CA VAL A 107 3.62 6.75 -3.53
C VAL A 107 3.51 7.68 -4.73
N GLY A 108 2.47 7.51 -5.56
CA GLY A 108 2.24 8.36 -6.73
C GLY A 108 1.93 9.81 -6.39
N ARG A 109 1.54 10.13 -5.14
CA ARG A 109 1.31 11.51 -4.68
C ARG A 109 2.55 12.13 -4.03
N VAL A 110 3.37 11.32 -3.37
CA VAL A 110 4.53 11.80 -2.59
C VAL A 110 5.83 11.75 -3.39
N TYR A 111 6.05 10.73 -4.19
CA TYR A 111 7.27 10.54 -4.99
C TYR A 111 7.01 10.85 -6.45
N ASN A 112 6.96 12.15 -6.76
CA ASN A 112 6.81 12.71 -8.11
C ASN A 112 7.41 14.13 -8.14
N ASP A 113 7.61 14.68 -9.33
CA ASP A 113 8.17 16.03 -9.52
C ASP A 113 7.15 17.18 -9.39
N ALA A 114 5.88 16.89 -9.07
CA ALA A 114 4.88 17.95 -8.95
C ALA A 114 5.20 18.86 -7.75
N PRO A 115 5.02 20.19 -7.88
CA PRO A 115 5.28 21.13 -6.79
C PRO A 115 4.35 20.85 -5.61
N LYS A 116 4.94 20.71 -4.41
CA LYS A 116 4.23 20.39 -3.16
C LYS A 116 4.51 21.45 -2.12
N CYS A 117 3.52 21.71 -1.27
CA CYS A 117 3.76 22.48 -0.05
C CYS A 117 4.44 21.60 1.01
N SER A 118 4.88 22.19 2.11
CA SER A 118 5.45 21.47 3.25
C SER A 118 4.53 20.34 3.75
N SER A 119 3.23 20.61 3.89
CA SER A 119 2.26 19.65 4.41
C SER A 119 2.01 18.45 3.50
N CYS A 120 1.77 18.63 2.20
CA CYS A 120 1.51 17.50 1.27
C CYS A 120 2.77 16.86 0.67
N GLY A 121 3.93 17.50 0.82
CA GLY A 121 5.22 17.00 0.40
C GLY A 121 6.02 16.48 1.59
N HIS A 122 6.71 17.39 2.28
CA HIS A 122 7.69 17.06 3.31
C HIS A 122 7.09 16.29 4.49
N GLU A 123 5.99 16.75 5.08
CA GLU A 123 5.39 16.10 6.25
C GLU A 123 4.87 14.69 5.93
N ILE A 124 4.20 14.51 4.78
CA ILE A 124 3.75 13.17 4.37
C ILE A 124 4.96 12.27 4.06
N GLN A 125 5.98 12.80 3.39
CA GLN A 125 7.21 12.05 3.11
C GLN A 125 7.91 11.62 4.41
N LYS A 126 7.93 12.48 5.43
CA LYS A 126 8.48 12.18 6.76
C LYS A 126 7.75 11.00 7.43
N MET A 127 6.44 10.86 7.22
CA MET A 127 5.65 9.72 7.73
C MET A 127 5.82 8.46 6.88
N MET A 128 5.82 8.60 5.55
CA MET A 128 5.90 7.47 4.62
C MET A 128 7.28 6.80 4.61
N ARG A 129 8.35 7.58 4.70
CA ARG A 129 9.71 7.08 4.58
C ARG A 129 10.05 6.03 5.65
N PRO A 130 9.83 6.26 6.96
CA PRO A 130 10.01 5.21 7.98
C PRO A 130 9.09 4.02 7.74
N PHE A 131 7.85 4.25 7.30
CA PHE A 131 6.93 3.17 6.98
C PHE A 131 7.46 2.28 5.84
N LEU A 132 8.20 2.81 4.88
CA LEU A 132 8.71 2.07 3.71
C LEU A 132 10.15 1.57 3.83
N ILE A 133 10.99 2.14 4.71
CA ILE A 133 12.41 1.78 4.81
C ILE A 133 12.71 0.98 6.06
N ARG A 134 12.01 1.23 7.17
CA ARG A 134 12.46 0.70 8.44
C ARG A 134 12.20 -0.80 8.53
N GLY A 135 13.22 -1.55 8.93
CA GLY A 135 13.19 -3.01 8.79
C GLY A 135 13.45 -3.54 7.38
N ALA A 136 13.98 -2.70 6.47
CA ALA A 136 14.27 -3.10 5.11
C ALA A 136 15.20 -4.30 5.06
N GLN A 137 14.74 -5.34 4.36
CA GLN A 137 15.53 -6.49 3.96
C GLN A 137 15.93 -6.28 2.50
N PRO A 138 17.20 -5.95 2.20
CA PRO A 138 17.66 -5.73 0.83
C PRO A 138 17.53 -7.00 -0.02
N ILE A 139 17.18 -6.83 -1.30
CA ILE A 139 17.04 -7.94 -2.26
C ILE A 139 17.99 -7.69 -3.45
N ASN A 140 18.41 -8.75 -4.14
CA ASN A 140 19.15 -8.67 -5.40
C ASN A 140 20.44 -7.82 -5.35
N GLY A 141 21.19 -7.89 -4.25
CA GLY A 141 22.44 -7.13 -4.07
C GLY A 141 22.24 -5.65 -3.71
N SER A 142 21.02 -5.25 -3.37
CA SER A 142 20.75 -3.91 -2.83
C SER A 142 21.47 -3.68 -1.50
N ILE A 143 21.80 -2.44 -1.21
CA ILE A 143 22.61 -2.07 -0.04
C ILE A 143 21.80 -1.14 0.85
N LEU A 144 21.72 -1.45 2.15
CA LEU A 144 20.92 -0.68 3.11
C LEU A 144 21.27 0.82 3.13
N SER A 145 22.54 1.17 3.00
CA SER A 145 22.98 2.57 2.94
C SER A 145 22.50 3.31 1.68
N LYS A 146 22.34 2.59 0.56
CA LYS A 146 21.77 3.12 -0.70
C LYS A 146 20.25 3.20 -0.64
N ILE A 147 19.58 2.17 -0.10
CA ILE A 147 18.13 2.14 0.11
C ILE A 147 17.67 3.37 0.90
N ASN A 148 18.39 3.70 1.97
CA ASN A 148 18.11 4.91 2.76
C ASN A 148 18.15 6.19 1.92
N LYS A 149 19.02 6.27 0.91
CA LYS A 149 19.12 7.44 0.02
C LYS A 149 18.09 7.41 -1.12
N SER A 150 17.62 6.23 -1.53
CA SER A 150 16.70 6.05 -2.66
C SER A 150 15.32 6.71 -2.49
N LEU A 151 14.83 6.93 -1.25
CA LEU A 151 13.60 7.71 -1.02
C LEU A 151 13.85 9.20 -0.68
N SER A 152 15.05 9.69 -0.99
CA SER A 152 15.47 11.10 -0.90
C SER A 152 16.02 11.61 -2.25
N LEU A 153 15.52 11.10 -3.38
CA LEU A 153 15.97 11.60 -4.68
C LEU A 153 15.45 13.02 -4.90
N ASP A 154 16.27 13.85 -5.55
CA ASP A 154 15.91 15.23 -5.89
C ASP A 154 14.78 15.31 -6.93
N SER A 155 14.58 14.23 -7.70
CA SER A 155 13.53 14.11 -8.71
C SER A 155 13.05 12.67 -8.85
N TYR A 156 11.74 12.53 -9.09
CA TYR A 156 11.02 11.31 -9.42
C TYR A 156 10.19 11.58 -10.68
N ALA A 157 10.74 11.35 -11.87
CA ALA A 157 9.98 11.59 -13.10
C ALA A 157 8.79 10.61 -13.25
N VAL A 158 7.83 10.99 -14.07
CA VAL A 158 6.48 10.40 -14.18
C VAL A 158 6.51 9.04 -14.91
N VAL A 159 5.84 8.04 -14.35
CA VAL A 159 5.53 6.76 -15.02
C VAL A 159 4.20 6.90 -15.75
N ASP A 160 4.21 6.99 -17.08
CA ASP A 160 3.00 7.24 -17.87
C ASP A 160 2.36 6.00 -18.53
N GLN A 161 2.81 4.75 -18.28
CA GLN A 161 2.17 3.56 -18.89
C GLN A 161 2.16 2.30 -18.01
N PRO A 162 1.04 1.53 -18.02
CA PRO A 162 1.02 0.15 -17.53
C PRO A 162 1.80 -0.75 -18.49
N VAL A 163 2.80 -1.45 -17.98
CA VAL A 163 3.63 -2.36 -18.79
C VAL A 163 2.82 -3.62 -19.13
N VAL A 164 2.60 -3.84 -20.43
CA VAL A 164 2.24 -5.15 -20.98
C VAL A 164 3.51 -6.01 -20.97
N PRO A 165 3.46 -7.29 -20.56
CA PRO A 165 4.61 -8.18 -20.62
C PRO A 165 5.20 -8.25 -22.04
N VAL A 166 6.52 -8.11 -22.13
CA VAL A 166 7.28 -8.30 -23.38
C VAL A 166 7.07 -9.74 -23.86
N PRO A 167 6.64 -9.99 -25.12
CA PRO A 167 6.62 -11.34 -25.66
C PRO A 167 8.04 -11.88 -25.84
N ASP A 168 8.25 -13.12 -25.42
CA ASP A 168 9.50 -13.87 -25.58
C ASP A 168 10.00 -13.88 -27.04
N PRO A 169 11.31 -13.70 -27.29
CA PRO A 169 11.89 -13.61 -28.63
C PRO A 169 11.99 -14.95 -29.38
N THR A 170 11.26 -16.00 -28.99
CA THR A 170 11.37 -17.34 -29.61
C THR A 170 10.25 -17.70 -30.59
N THR A 171 9.41 -16.75 -31.01
CA THR A 171 8.37 -17.03 -32.02
C THR A 171 8.78 -16.48 -33.39
N PRO A 172 8.99 -17.31 -34.42
CA PRO A 172 9.33 -16.83 -35.77
C PRO A 172 8.14 -16.06 -36.40
N PRO A 173 8.40 -15.02 -37.20
CA PRO A 173 7.35 -14.20 -37.80
C PRO A 173 6.67 -14.95 -38.95
N LEU A 174 5.36 -15.18 -38.84
CA LEU A 174 4.53 -15.57 -39.98
C LEU A 174 4.30 -14.35 -40.89
N LEU A 175 4.64 -14.50 -42.17
CA LEU A 175 4.46 -13.51 -43.23
C LEU A 175 2.97 -13.20 -43.51
N PRO A 176 2.65 -12.00 -44.03
CA PRO A 176 1.28 -11.60 -44.35
C PRO A 176 0.84 -12.16 -45.71
N ILE A 177 -0.20 -12.98 -45.72
CA ILE A 177 -0.91 -13.35 -46.96
C ILE A 177 -2.02 -12.32 -47.19
N ALA A 178 -1.87 -11.60 -48.30
CA ALA A 178 -2.87 -10.72 -48.86
C ALA A 178 -4.08 -11.49 -49.42
N GLY A 179 -5.26 -10.87 -49.32
CA GLY A 179 -6.30 -11.00 -50.32
C GLY A 179 -7.47 -11.94 -49.99
N ARG A 180 -8.58 -11.36 -49.53
CA ARG A 180 -9.82 -11.32 -50.32
C ARG A 180 -10.89 -10.48 -49.63
N GLU A 181 -11.22 -9.38 -50.29
CA GLU A 181 -12.54 -8.77 -50.19
C GLU A 181 -13.61 -9.77 -50.65
N LEU A 182 -14.84 -9.62 -50.14
CA LEU A 182 -15.99 -9.24 -50.97
C LEU A 182 -17.31 -9.20 -50.15
N PHE A 183 -18.08 -8.14 -50.43
CA PHE A 183 -19.52 -7.88 -50.16
C PHE A 183 -19.94 -7.59 -48.71
N SER A 184 -20.91 -6.73 -48.39
CA SER A 184 -21.69 -5.66 -49.06
C SER A 184 -22.58 -5.10 -47.94
N ALA A 185 -22.50 -3.81 -47.63
CA ALA A 185 -23.50 -2.78 -47.98
C ALA A 185 -24.90 -2.89 -47.33
N SER A 186 -25.23 -1.93 -46.45
CA SER A 186 -26.49 -1.15 -46.38
C SER A 186 -26.33 -0.11 -45.25
N LYS A 187 -26.16 1.19 -45.52
CA LYS A 187 -27.12 2.25 -45.92
C LYS A 187 -28.11 2.70 -44.82
N SER A 188 -28.16 4.03 -44.68
CA SER A 188 -29.26 4.88 -44.16
C SER A 188 -29.35 4.99 -42.64
N SER A 189 -29.59 6.13 -41.98
CA SER A 189 -30.21 7.41 -42.36
C SER A 189 -29.77 8.48 -41.33
N SER A 190 -29.09 9.58 -41.69
CA SER A 190 -29.60 10.90 -42.04
C SER A 190 -30.60 11.61 -41.09
N LYS A 191 -30.08 12.72 -40.52
CA LYS A 191 -30.64 14.03 -40.14
C LYS A 191 -31.06 14.36 -38.68
N PRO A 192 -30.63 15.54 -38.17
CA PRO A 192 -31.10 16.16 -36.92
C PRO A 192 -32.25 17.15 -37.17
N ILE A 193 -33.02 17.47 -36.13
CA ILE A 193 -33.99 18.58 -36.13
C ILE A 193 -33.67 19.55 -34.98
N PHE A 194 -33.54 20.81 -35.37
CA PHE A 194 -33.46 22.02 -34.56
C PHE A 194 -34.87 22.51 -34.19
N THR A 195 -35.02 23.17 -33.03
CA THR A 195 -35.75 24.45 -32.75
C THR A 195 -36.13 24.53 -31.26
N HIS A 196 -35.62 25.52 -30.51
CA HIS A 196 -36.28 26.78 -30.12
C HIS A 196 -37.60 26.56 -29.36
N SER A 197 -37.81 26.98 -28.11
CA SER A 197 -37.79 28.36 -27.58
C SER A 197 -38.37 28.33 -26.14
N GLN A 198 -37.81 29.08 -25.18
CA GLN A 198 -38.35 30.34 -24.60
C GLN A 198 -38.96 30.22 -23.18
N SER A 199 -38.56 31.18 -22.34
CA SER A 199 -39.33 31.79 -21.23
C SER A 199 -39.54 30.92 -19.98
N SER A 200 -39.67 31.41 -18.74
CA SER A 200 -39.47 32.71 -18.11
C SER A 200 -39.66 32.52 -16.59
N ARG A 201 -39.08 33.44 -15.81
CA ARG A 201 -39.59 33.99 -14.53
C ARG A 201 -40.20 33.04 -13.46
N GLY A 202 -39.55 33.07 -12.29
CA GLY A 202 -40.17 32.93 -10.95
C GLY A 202 -39.07 32.78 -9.89
N LYS A 203 -38.51 33.86 -9.30
CA LYS A 203 -38.98 34.63 -8.13
C LYS A 203 -39.53 33.79 -6.97
N SER A 204 -38.71 33.64 -5.94
CA SER A 204 -39.03 33.45 -4.50
C SER A 204 -37.67 33.51 -3.78
N ILE A 205 -37.19 34.53 -3.04
CA ILE A 205 -37.66 35.38 -1.93
C ILE A 205 -38.04 34.62 -0.64
N PHE A 206 -37.29 34.95 0.43
CA PHE A 206 -37.42 34.60 1.86
C PHE A 206 -36.74 33.28 2.29
N SER A 207 -35.92 33.20 3.35
CA SER A 207 -35.75 34.08 4.50
C SER A 207 -34.39 33.90 5.21
N ARG A 208 -33.83 35.04 5.62
CA ARG A 208 -32.93 35.27 6.78
C ARG A 208 -33.47 34.53 8.00
N SER A 209 -32.72 33.87 8.87
CA SER A 209 -31.73 34.32 9.88
C SER A 209 -31.69 33.15 10.91
N LYS A 210 -30.69 32.91 11.75
CA LYS A 210 -30.23 33.78 12.83
C LYS A 210 -29.05 33.10 13.54
N VAL A 211 -28.01 33.88 13.75
CA VAL A 211 -26.93 33.67 14.72
C VAL A 211 -27.51 33.67 16.14
N LYS A 212 -27.03 32.79 17.02
CA LYS A 212 -26.84 33.10 18.45
C LYS A 212 -25.58 32.40 18.98
N LEU A 213 -24.77 33.21 19.64
CA LEU A 213 -23.50 32.94 20.30
C LEU A 213 -23.67 33.44 21.74
N SER A 214 -23.26 32.66 22.74
CA SER A 214 -22.90 33.07 24.13
C SER A 214 -22.77 31.79 24.99
N THR A 215 -21.61 31.31 25.45
CA THR A 215 -20.64 31.78 26.48
C THR A 215 -21.15 31.80 27.93
N ALA A 216 -20.39 31.08 28.78
CA ALA A 216 -20.12 31.28 30.22
C ALA A 216 -21.32 31.11 31.20
N SER A 217 -21.19 30.64 32.45
CA SER A 217 -20.06 30.35 33.34
C SER A 217 -20.57 29.67 34.63
N ASP A 218 -19.66 28.96 35.31
CA ASP A 218 -19.46 28.78 36.76
C ASP A 218 -20.49 28.16 37.72
N GLY A 219 -19.98 27.27 38.58
CA GLY A 219 -20.62 26.79 39.81
C GLY A 219 -19.82 25.69 40.51
N ALA A 220 -18.87 26.08 41.36
CA ALA A 220 -18.02 25.23 42.20
C ALA A 220 -18.78 24.54 43.37
N SER A 221 -18.29 23.40 43.87
CA SER A 221 -17.99 23.18 45.32
C SER A 221 -17.57 21.73 45.66
N THR A 222 -16.52 21.63 46.49
CA THR A 222 -16.18 20.66 47.56
C THR A 222 -15.66 19.22 47.27
N GLN A 223 -14.43 19.00 47.78
CA GLN A 223 -13.61 17.79 48.04
C GLN A 223 -14.26 16.75 49.01
N PRO A 224 -13.56 15.67 49.44
CA PRO A 224 -12.52 14.84 48.80
C PRO A 224 -12.94 13.36 48.76
N ASN A 225 -12.33 12.53 47.90
CA ASN A 225 -12.22 11.12 48.25
C ASN A 225 -10.90 10.53 47.75
N GLU A 226 -10.29 9.81 48.67
CA GLU A 226 -9.00 9.18 48.59
C GLU A 226 -9.15 7.88 47.79
N SER A 227 -8.37 7.74 46.72
CA SER A 227 -8.05 6.44 46.16
C SER A 227 -6.68 6.54 45.53
N GLU A 228 -5.74 5.88 46.18
CA GLU A 228 -4.36 5.69 45.79
C GLU A 228 -4.32 4.93 44.46
N ASP A 229 -3.83 5.57 43.41
CA ASP A 229 -3.42 4.89 42.17
C ASP A 229 -1.88 4.91 42.08
N PRO A 230 -1.23 3.80 41.69
CA PRO A 230 0.22 3.69 41.73
C PRO A 230 0.89 4.66 40.75
N ILE A 231 1.82 5.44 41.28
CA ILE A 231 2.75 6.29 40.54
C ILE A 231 3.60 5.38 39.63
N MET A 232 3.21 5.25 38.37
CA MET A 232 4.11 4.75 37.32
C MET A 232 5.20 5.81 37.11
N ASP A 233 6.39 5.45 37.58
CA ASP A 233 7.65 6.12 37.32
C ASP A 233 7.97 6.03 35.80
N TYR A 234 7.52 7.03 35.04
CA TYR A 234 8.00 7.25 33.68
C TYR A 234 9.31 8.01 33.78
N SER A 235 10.37 7.29 34.09
CA SER A 235 11.73 7.79 33.91
C SER A 235 11.96 8.08 32.43
N ASP A 236 12.02 9.38 32.19
CA ASP A 236 12.43 10.11 31.00
C ASP A 236 13.93 9.86 30.75
N SER A 237 14.27 9.25 29.62
CA SER A 237 15.58 9.33 28.93
C SER A 237 15.57 8.44 27.69
N ASP A 238 15.28 9.04 26.53
CA ASP A 238 16.24 9.13 25.42
C ASP A 238 15.55 9.74 24.20
N GLU A 239 16.07 10.90 23.82
CA GLU A 239 15.85 11.61 22.56
C GLU A 239 15.91 10.66 21.36
N ASP A 240 14.76 10.51 20.67
CA ASP A 240 14.58 10.34 19.23
C ASP A 240 13.12 9.90 18.99
N GLY A 241 12.18 10.83 19.15
CA GLY A 241 10.73 10.57 19.19
C GLY A 241 10.09 9.97 17.93
N ASP A 242 10.78 9.95 16.78
CA ASP A 242 10.33 9.27 15.55
C ASP A 242 10.97 7.86 15.41
N GLY A 243 11.82 7.49 16.36
CA GLY A 243 12.74 6.37 16.37
C GLY A 243 12.17 5.02 16.82
N ARG A 244 10.87 4.85 17.12
CA ARG A 244 10.35 3.53 17.57
C ARG A 244 9.16 2.97 16.78
N LYS A 245 8.61 3.70 15.80
CA LYS A 245 7.29 3.38 15.24
C LYS A 245 7.23 2.14 14.34
N TYR A 246 8.36 1.70 13.77
CA TYR A 246 8.41 0.60 12.81
C TYR A 246 9.70 -0.22 12.94
N ASP A 247 9.82 -1.14 13.89
CA ASP A 247 11.02 -2.01 13.95
C ASP A 247 11.13 -2.97 12.75
N ASP A 248 12.08 -3.91 12.74
CA ASP A 248 12.26 -4.87 11.63
C ASP A 248 11.03 -5.75 11.34
N GLN A 249 10.08 -5.82 12.29
CA GLN A 249 8.72 -6.36 12.20
C GLN A 249 8.64 -7.74 11.56
N ARG A 250 9.73 -8.50 11.63
CA ARG A 250 9.68 -9.93 11.36
C ARG A 250 8.91 -10.60 12.49
N CYS A 251 8.34 -11.75 12.18
CA CYS A 251 7.81 -12.65 13.18
C CYS A 251 8.98 -13.23 13.99
N TYR A 252 8.86 -13.14 15.31
CA TYR A 252 9.83 -13.69 16.28
C TYR A 252 9.25 -14.85 17.10
N ASP A 253 8.03 -15.28 16.76
CA ASP A 253 7.44 -16.48 17.35
C ASP A 253 8.34 -17.70 17.08
N GLU A 254 8.25 -18.70 17.96
CA GLU A 254 8.97 -19.96 17.79
C GLU A 254 8.63 -20.62 16.45
N GLY A 255 9.67 -21.08 15.75
CA GLY A 255 9.53 -21.76 14.47
C GLY A 255 8.69 -23.03 14.59
N VAL A 256 7.85 -23.28 13.58
CA VAL A 256 7.15 -24.55 13.39
C VAL A 256 7.87 -25.38 12.30
N PRO A 257 7.50 -26.64 12.02
CA PRO A 257 8.06 -27.35 10.87
C PRO A 257 7.93 -26.53 9.58
N LEU A 258 8.97 -26.51 8.74
CA LEU A 258 9.02 -25.64 7.55
C LEU A 258 7.79 -25.80 6.66
N GLU A 259 7.32 -27.02 6.45
CA GLU A 259 6.12 -27.28 5.65
C GLU A 259 4.85 -26.61 6.21
N ASP A 260 4.72 -26.53 7.53
CA ASP A 260 3.59 -25.87 8.19
C ASP A 260 3.74 -24.35 8.16
N ALA A 261 4.97 -23.85 8.23
CA ALA A 261 5.26 -22.43 8.09
C ALA A 261 4.97 -21.94 6.66
N MET A 262 5.33 -22.73 5.66
CA MET A 262 5.05 -22.43 4.25
C MET A 262 3.54 -22.30 3.99
N LYS A 263 2.69 -23.12 4.63
CA LYS A 263 1.21 -23.02 4.51
C LYS A 263 0.65 -21.70 5.03
N GLN A 264 1.37 -21.00 5.90
CA GLN A 264 0.95 -19.71 6.46
C GLN A 264 1.27 -18.52 5.56
N VAL A 265 2.04 -18.75 4.49
CA VAL A 265 2.33 -17.73 3.48
C VAL A 265 1.15 -17.62 2.53
N VAL A 266 0.53 -16.44 2.50
CA VAL A 266 -0.59 -16.13 1.60
C VAL A 266 -0.07 -15.32 0.42
N LEU A 267 -0.28 -15.84 -0.78
CA LEU A 267 0.04 -15.16 -2.04
C LEU A 267 -1.19 -14.43 -2.62
N PRO A 268 -0.99 -13.37 -3.43
CA PRO A 268 -2.06 -12.72 -4.18
C PRO A 268 -2.83 -13.72 -5.06
N ASP A 269 -4.12 -13.44 -5.31
CA ASP A 269 -4.93 -14.28 -6.18
C ASP A 269 -4.32 -14.37 -7.59
N GLY A 270 -4.27 -15.59 -8.14
CA GLY A 270 -3.69 -15.86 -9.46
C GLY A 270 -2.17 -15.91 -9.51
N ALA A 271 -1.46 -15.60 -8.41
CA ALA A 271 -0.01 -15.74 -8.36
C ALA A 271 0.39 -17.21 -8.40
N ARG A 272 1.35 -17.54 -9.28
CA ARG A 272 2.05 -18.83 -9.27
C ARG A 272 3.40 -18.61 -8.62
N ALA A 273 3.75 -19.48 -7.67
CA ALA A 273 5.04 -19.46 -7.01
C ALA A 273 5.57 -20.88 -6.88
N THR A 274 6.88 -21.02 -6.95
CA THR A 274 7.57 -22.27 -6.64
C THR A 274 7.75 -22.42 -5.12
N CYS A 275 8.10 -23.61 -4.63
CA CYS A 275 8.40 -23.81 -3.22
C CYS A 275 9.58 -22.94 -2.77
N GLU A 276 10.62 -22.81 -3.61
CA GLU A 276 11.76 -21.94 -3.36
C GLU A 276 11.31 -20.49 -3.11
N GLU A 277 10.49 -19.93 -4.00
CA GLU A 277 10.04 -18.55 -3.84
C GLU A 277 9.18 -18.36 -2.58
N VAL A 278 8.43 -19.38 -2.17
CA VAL A 278 7.65 -19.34 -0.92
C VAL A 278 8.59 -19.33 0.29
N VAL A 279 9.66 -20.12 0.27
CA VAL A 279 10.68 -20.12 1.34
C VAL A 279 11.42 -18.78 1.40
N VAL A 280 11.79 -18.21 0.24
CA VAL A 280 12.39 -16.87 0.17
C VAL A 280 11.46 -15.84 0.82
N ARG A 281 10.17 -15.85 0.49
CA ARG A 281 9.19 -14.95 1.11
C ARG A 281 9.04 -15.20 2.62
N LEU A 282 8.95 -16.45 3.04
CA LEU A 282 8.83 -16.83 4.45
C LEU A 282 9.99 -16.29 5.28
N THR A 283 11.22 -16.50 4.82
CA THR A 283 12.45 -16.11 5.54
C THR A 283 12.59 -14.58 5.64
N THR A 284 12.03 -13.82 4.70
CA THR A 284 11.94 -12.35 4.82
C THR A 284 10.93 -11.88 5.86
N MET A 285 9.95 -12.72 6.23
CA MET A 285 8.86 -12.37 7.15
C MET A 285 9.02 -12.98 8.54
N TRP A 286 9.77 -14.06 8.71
CA TRP A 286 9.87 -14.81 9.96
C TRP A 286 11.32 -15.15 10.30
N ALA A 287 11.82 -14.57 11.40
CA ALA A 287 13.21 -14.63 11.81
C ALA A 287 13.70 -16.03 12.21
N ALA A 288 12.79 -16.95 12.52
CA ALA A 288 13.12 -18.34 12.89
C ALA A 288 13.66 -19.17 11.70
N TYR A 289 13.51 -18.69 10.46
CA TYR A 289 13.98 -19.39 9.26
C TYR A 289 15.14 -18.66 8.62
N HIS A 290 16.26 -19.35 8.48
CA HIS A 290 17.38 -18.92 7.66
C HIS A 290 17.24 -19.48 6.23
N LEU A 291 17.51 -18.64 5.22
CA LEU A 291 17.24 -19.00 3.82
C LEU A 291 18.00 -20.26 3.37
N GLU A 292 19.31 -20.29 3.57
CA GLU A 292 20.16 -21.41 3.13
C GLU A 292 19.77 -22.74 3.80
N GLU A 293 19.47 -22.70 5.10
CA GLU A 293 19.04 -23.87 5.88
C GLU A 293 17.66 -24.36 5.42
N ALA A 294 16.70 -23.45 5.26
CA ALA A 294 15.36 -23.78 4.82
C ALA A 294 15.35 -24.38 3.40
N LEU A 295 16.14 -23.82 2.47
CA LEU A 295 16.28 -24.37 1.11
C LEU A 295 16.95 -25.74 1.13
N SER A 296 17.99 -25.93 1.94
CA SER A 296 18.70 -27.22 2.06
C SER A 296 17.85 -28.32 2.70
N SER A 297 16.84 -27.96 3.48
CA SER A 297 15.92 -28.92 4.11
C SER A 297 14.88 -29.51 3.14
N LEU A 298 14.74 -28.93 1.94
CA LEU A 298 13.81 -29.39 0.92
C LEU A 298 14.54 -30.21 -0.16
N PRO A 299 13.93 -31.29 -0.68
CA PRO A 299 14.49 -31.99 -1.84
C PRO A 299 14.61 -31.05 -3.04
N PRO A 300 15.70 -31.11 -3.84
CA PRO A 300 15.91 -30.24 -5.00
C PRO A 300 14.74 -30.25 -6.00
N GLU A 301 14.10 -31.41 -6.17
CA GLU A 301 12.96 -31.57 -7.07
C GLU A 301 11.73 -30.78 -6.59
N ARG A 302 11.61 -30.55 -5.27
CA ARG A 302 10.51 -29.78 -4.69
C ARG A 302 10.70 -28.28 -4.85
N LEU A 303 11.94 -27.79 -4.89
CA LEU A 303 12.22 -26.35 -5.01
C LEU A 303 11.57 -25.75 -6.26
N SER A 304 11.67 -26.43 -7.39
CA SER A 304 11.09 -26.02 -8.68
C SER A 304 9.60 -26.34 -8.84
N GLN A 305 9.01 -27.12 -7.92
CA GLN A 305 7.58 -27.45 -7.99
C GLN A 305 6.71 -26.26 -7.63
N GLN A 306 5.59 -26.13 -8.33
CA GLN A 306 4.57 -25.15 -7.98
C GLN A 306 4.01 -25.45 -6.58
N ALA A 307 3.93 -24.41 -5.74
CA ALA A 307 3.45 -24.49 -4.37
C ALA A 307 1.92 -24.68 -4.32
N ASN A 308 1.45 -25.89 -4.64
CA ASN A 308 0.04 -26.24 -4.76
C ASN A 308 -0.68 -26.37 -3.41
N PHE A 309 0.03 -26.40 -2.27
CA PHE A 309 -0.54 -26.48 -0.92
C PHE A 309 -1.10 -25.14 -0.42
N LEU A 310 -0.82 -24.02 -1.11
CA LEU A 310 -1.27 -22.68 -0.72
C LEU A 310 -2.71 -22.35 -1.14
N SER A 311 -3.32 -23.18 -1.99
CA SER A 311 -4.65 -22.94 -2.57
C SER A 311 -5.81 -23.44 -1.71
N ILE A 312 -5.55 -24.20 -0.63
CA ILE A 312 -6.59 -25.07 -0.04
C ILE A 312 -7.23 -24.58 1.27
N ASP A 313 -6.62 -23.66 2.03
CA ASP A 313 -7.26 -23.23 3.28
C ASP A 313 -8.14 -21.97 3.10
N GLU A 314 -9.42 -22.21 2.79
CA GLU A 314 -10.53 -21.32 3.20
C GLU A 314 -10.87 -21.49 4.68
N LYS A 315 -10.04 -22.19 5.46
CA LYS A 315 -10.30 -22.35 6.88
C LYS A 315 -10.27 -21.01 7.58
N GLU A 316 -11.32 -20.80 8.36
CA GLU A 316 -11.43 -19.75 9.34
C GLU A 316 -10.35 -20.00 10.40
N TYR A 317 -9.37 -19.10 10.49
CA TYR A 317 -8.55 -19.01 11.69
C TYR A 317 -9.42 -18.35 12.77
N ALA A 318 -10.32 -19.14 13.36
CA ALA A 318 -11.06 -18.77 14.54
C ALA A 318 -10.12 -18.91 15.75
N PHE A 319 -9.92 -17.81 16.46
CA PHE A 319 -9.24 -17.76 17.75
C PHE A 319 -10.21 -17.19 18.77
#